data_AF-A0A2Z6NY12-F1
#
_entry.id   AF-A0A2Z6NY12-F1
#
_cell.length_a   1.000
_cell.length_b   1.000
_cell.length_c   1.000
_cell.angle_alpha   90.00
_cell.angle_beta   90.00
_cell.angle_gamma   90.00
#
_symmetry.space_group_name_H-M   'P 1'
#
loop_
_entity.id
_entity.type
_entity.pdbx_description
1 polymer ?
#
loop_
_entity_poly.entity_id
_entity_poly.type
_entity_poly.pdbx_seq_one_letter_code
_entity_poly.pdbx_strand_id
1 'polypeptide(L)'
;MASTTIKFALFSALTLLSLQTIISITPLHFQHPLDPLTKEEYFIVQKIVLHKYPKVAFHYIGLDDPEKDDILRWESFKPSVITIPRKVMRY
;
A
#
# COMPACT_ATOMS: atom_id res chain seq x y z
N MET A 1 -53.85 -1.19 0.47
CA MET A 1 -52.87 -0.39 1.23
C MET A 1 -51.56 -1.14 1.50
N ALA A 2 -51.57 -2.44 1.83
CA ALA A 2 -50.34 -3.21 2.10
C ALA A 2 -49.37 -3.37 0.90
N SER A 3 -49.90 -3.49 -0.33
CA SER A 3 -49.06 -3.68 -1.53
C SER A 3 -48.19 -2.46 -1.86
N THR A 4 -48.70 -1.25 -1.64
CA THR A 4 -47.96 0.00 -1.86
C THR A 4 -46.87 0.21 -0.81
N THR A 5 -47.11 -0.15 0.45
CA THR A 5 -46.08 -0.11 1.50
C THR A 5 -44.97 -1.12 1.27
N ILE A 6 -45.27 -2.33 0.78
CA ILE A 6 -44.25 -3.34 0.44
C ILE A 6 -43.35 -2.84 -0.71
N LYS A 7 -43.94 -2.24 -1.76
CA LYS A 7 -43.18 -1.69 -2.88
C LYS A 7 -42.26 -0.53 -2.45
N PHE A 8 -42.75 0.35 -1.57
CA PHE A 8 -41.95 1.45 -1.03
C PHE A 8 -40.81 0.94 -0.13
N ALA A 9 -41.08 -0.07 0.70
CA ALA A 9 -40.05 -0.71 1.53
C ALA A 9 -38.97 -1.39 0.68
N LEU A 10 -39.35 -2.07 -0.41
CA LEU A 10 -38.40 -2.68 -1.36
C LEU A 10 -37.54 -1.63 -2.08
N PHE A 11 -38.14 -0.51 -2.51
CA PHE A 11 -37.40 0.59 -3.14
C PHE A 11 -36.43 1.26 -2.15
N SER A 12 -36.86 1.47 -0.91
CA SER A 12 -36.00 1.98 0.17
C SER A 12 -34.84 1.02 0.49
N ALA A 13 -35.11 -0.28 0.59
CA ALA A 13 -34.07 -1.28 0.83
C ALA A 13 -33.06 -1.33 -0.33
N LEU A 14 -33.52 -1.25 -1.59
CA LEU A 14 -32.66 -1.29 -2.76
C LEU A 14 -31.77 -0.04 -2.88
N THR A 15 -32.32 1.14 -2.56
CA THR A 15 -31.56 2.40 -2.55
C THR A 15 -30.55 2.47 -1.40
N LEU A 16 -30.89 1.93 -0.22
CA LEU A 16 -29.94 1.79 0.89
C LEU A 16 -28.82 0.79 0.57
N LEU A 17 -29.12 -0.30 -0.15
CA LEU A 17 -28.11 -1.26 -0.60
C LEU A 17 -27.17 -0.64 -1.66
N SER A 18 -27.71 0.16 -2.58
CA SER A 18 -26.90 0.84 -3.61
C SER A 18 -26.03 1.97 -3.05
N LEU A 19 -26.39 2.57 -1.92
CA LEU A 19 -25.57 3.61 -1.28
C LEU A 19 -24.31 3.01 -0.60
N GLN A 20 -24.39 1.76 -0.15
CA GLN A 20 -23.28 1.06 0.52
C GLN A 20 -22.13 0.74 -0.44
N THR A 21 -22.41 0.57 -1.74
CA THR A 21 -21.38 0.24 -2.74
C THR A 21 -20.51 1.44 -3.14
N ILE A 22 -20.96 2.68 -2.86
CA ILE A 22 -20.21 3.91 -3.20
C ILE A 22 -19.16 4.26 -2.12
N ILE A 23 -19.35 3.81 -0.87
CA ILE A 23 -18.51 4.22 0.27
C ILE A 23 -17.24 3.35 0.39
N SER A 24 -17.16 2.21 -0.30
CA SER A 24 -15.97 1.36 -0.29
C SER A 24 -14.92 1.78 -1.31
N ILE A 25 -14.60 3.08 -1.36
CA ILE A 25 -13.38 3.55 -2.02
C ILE A 25 -12.28 3.39 -0.98
N THR A 26 -11.69 2.20 -0.93
CA THR A 26 -10.42 2.03 -0.21
C THR A 26 -9.43 3.00 -0.85
N PRO A 27 -8.83 3.95 -0.10
CA PRO A 27 -7.78 4.77 -0.67
C PRO A 27 -6.68 3.80 -1.12
N LEU A 28 -6.27 3.90 -2.39
CA LEU A 28 -5.08 3.21 -2.88
C LEU A 28 -3.93 3.71 -2.02
N HIS A 29 -3.57 2.93 -0.99
CA HIS A 29 -2.48 3.25 -0.11
C HIS A 29 -1.19 2.93 -0.85
N PHE A 30 -0.67 3.95 -1.52
CA PHE A 30 0.61 3.85 -2.20
C PHE A 30 1.72 4.14 -1.21
N GLN A 31 2.62 3.18 -1.05
CA GLN A 31 3.84 3.38 -0.28
C GLN A 31 4.70 4.42 -1.00
N HIS A 32 5.04 5.49 -0.29
CA HIS A 32 5.92 6.52 -0.81
C HIS A 32 7.33 5.93 -0.98
N PRO A 33 8.07 6.27 -2.06
CA PRO A 33 9.42 5.76 -2.27
C PRO A 33 10.36 6.05 -1.09
N LEU A 34 10.17 7.19 -0.43
CA LEU A 34 10.93 7.62 0.76
C LEU A 34 10.32 7.18 2.11
N ASP A 35 9.27 6.35 2.10
CA ASP A 35 8.75 5.81 3.36
C ASP A 35 9.83 4.99 4.06
N PRO A 36 9.88 4.98 5.40
CA PRO A 36 10.79 4.12 6.13
C PRO A 36 10.57 2.65 5.78
N LEU A 37 11.57 1.82 6.05
CA LEU A 37 11.45 0.38 5.83
C LEU A 37 10.29 -0.19 6.67
N THR A 38 9.43 -0.97 6.03
CA THR A 38 8.36 -1.68 6.74
C THR A 38 8.94 -2.86 7.52
N LYS A 39 8.17 -3.37 8.48
CA LYS A 39 8.59 -4.54 9.27
C LYS A 39 8.84 -5.77 8.39
N GLU A 40 8.04 -5.91 7.33
CA GLU A 40 8.14 -6.99 6.35
C GLU A 40 9.44 -6.86 5.55
N GLU A 41 9.80 -5.64 5.13
CA GLU A 41 11.06 -5.37 4.44
C GLU A 41 12.27 -5.67 5.33
N TYR A 42 12.24 -5.27 6.61
CA TYR A 42 13.26 -5.66 7.58
C TYR A 42 13.41 -7.18 7.70
N PHE A 43 12.30 -7.90 7.79
CA PHE A 43 12.33 -9.36 7.91
C PHE A 43 12.90 -10.03 6.65
N ILE A 44 12.52 -9.54 5.45
CA ILE A 44 13.08 -10.02 4.18
C ILE A 44 14.59 -9.79 4.14
N VAL A 45 15.04 -8.59 4.48
CA VAL A 45 16.45 -8.23 4.52
C VAL A 45 17.22 -9.15 5.47
N GLN A 46 16.71 -9.33 6.69
CA GLN A 46 17.31 -10.21 7.68
C GLN A 46 17.41 -11.64 7.16
N LYS A 47 16.34 -12.15 6.54
CA LYS A 47 16.30 -13.51 5.99
C LYS A 47 17.34 -13.70 4.88
N ILE A 48 17.49 -12.77 3.93
CA ILE A 48 18.46 -12.96 2.84
C ILE A 48 19.90 -12.88 3.36
N VAL A 49 20.17 -12.00 4.33
CA VAL A 49 21.52 -11.84 4.89
C VAL A 49 21.90 -13.03 5.74
N LEU A 50 21.03 -13.47 6.66
CA LEU A 50 21.31 -14.63 7.52
C LEU A 50 21.40 -15.94 6.73
N HIS A 51 20.68 -16.06 5.62
CA HIS A 51 20.84 -17.20 4.72
C HIS A 51 22.26 -17.26 4.13
N LYS A 52 22.81 -16.11 3.71
CA LYS A 52 24.17 -16.07 3.16
C LYS A 52 25.25 -16.08 4.25
N TYR A 53 24.99 -15.45 5.39
CA TYR A 53 25.92 -15.25 6.49
C TYR A 53 25.24 -15.53 7.84
N PRO A 54 25.27 -16.78 8.34
CA PRO A 54 24.47 -17.19 9.50
C PRO A 54 24.94 -16.63 10.86
N LYS A 55 26.13 -16.01 10.92
CA LYS A 55 26.74 -15.51 12.16
C LYS A 55 27.14 -14.03 12.04
N VAL A 56 26.19 -13.18 11.70
CA VAL A 56 26.39 -11.72 11.61
C VAL A 56 25.37 -10.98 12.48
N ALA A 57 25.77 -9.83 12.99
CA ALA A 57 24.89 -8.86 13.64
C ALA A 57 24.70 -7.65 12.73
N PHE A 58 23.50 -7.08 12.74
CA PHE A 58 23.18 -5.90 11.96
C PHE A 58 23.42 -4.66 12.82
N HIS A 59 24.29 -3.76 12.37
CA HIS A 59 24.52 -2.48 13.02
C HIS A 59 23.62 -1.39 12.43
N TYR A 60 23.41 -1.44 11.12
CA TYR A 60 22.53 -0.52 10.41
C TYR A 60 21.79 -1.22 9.26
N ILE A 61 20.49 -0.93 9.16
CA ILE A 61 19.65 -1.33 8.04
C ILE A 61 18.76 -0.13 7.72
N GLY A 62 18.98 0.46 6.56
CA GLY A 62 18.25 1.63 6.08
C GLY A 62 17.86 1.48 4.62
N LEU A 63 16.88 2.29 4.21
CA LEU A 63 16.55 2.43 2.80
C LEU A 63 17.76 3.03 2.07
N ASP A 64 18.09 2.47 0.91
CA ASP A 64 19.00 3.09 -0.05
C ASP A 64 18.19 4.13 -0.82
N ASP A 65 18.55 5.40 -0.66
CA ASP A 65 17.77 6.51 -1.18
C ASP A 65 17.62 6.40 -2.71
N PRO A 66 16.39 6.43 -3.24
CA PRO A 66 16.18 6.43 -4.68
C PRO A 66 16.82 7.64 -5.36
N GLU A 67 17.07 7.52 -6.66
CA GLU A 67 17.59 8.65 -7.44
C GLU A 67 16.58 9.81 -7.44
N LYS A 68 17.09 11.03 -7.28
CA LYS A 68 16.26 12.24 -7.17
C LYS A 68 15.30 12.37 -8.35
N ASP A 69 15.77 12.11 -9.57
CA ASP A 69 14.98 12.25 -10.79
C ASP A 69 13.83 11.24 -10.83
N ASP A 70 14.03 10.03 -10.28
CA ASP A 70 12.98 9.01 -10.18
C ASP A 70 11.88 9.46 -9.20
N ILE A 71 12.25 10.05 -8.06
CA ILE A 71 11.29 10.58 -7.08
C ILE A 71 10.45 11.69 -7.71
N LEU A 72 11.08 12.65 -8.38
CA LEU A 72 10.38 13.74 -9.08
C LEU A 72 9.43 13.21 -10.15
N ARG A 73 9.85 12.16 -10.87
CA ARG A 73 9.00 11.51 -11.87
C ARG A 73 7.82 10.79 -11.21
N TRP A 74 8.04 10.08 -10.11
CA TRP A 74 6.99 9.40 -9.35
C TRP A 74 5.93 10.37 -8.81
N GLU A 75 6.35 11.51 -8.27
CA GLU A 75 5.44 12.58 -7.83
C GLU A 75 4.59 13.13 -8.99
N SER A 76 5.19 13.24 -10.18
CA SER A 76 4.54 13.79 -11.37
C SER A 76 3.50 12.86 -11.99
N PHE A 77 3.80 11.56 -12.09
CA PHE A 77 2.96 10.58 -12.81
C PHE A 77 2.09 9.70 -11.91
N LYS A 78 2.28 9.82 -10.59
CA LYS A 78 1.67 8.98 -9.56
C LYS A 78 2.08 7.49 -9.64
N PRO A 79 2.01 6.77 -8.52
CA PRO A 79 2.44 5.36 -8.38
C PRO A 79 1.73 4.35 -9.30
N SER A 80 0.62 4.71 -9.95
CA SER A 80 -0.06 3.84 -10.92
C SER A 80 0.73 3.66 -12.23
N VAL A 81 1.73 4.51 -12.48
CA VAL A 81 2.51 4.52 -13.73
C VAL A 81 3.98 4.19 -13.49
N ILE A 82 4.52 4.52 -12.31
CA ILE A 82 5.95 4.41 -12.00
C ILE A 82 6.13 3.67 -10.68
N THR A 83 6.83 2.54 -10.75
CA THR A 83 7.24 1.77 -9.57
C THR A 83 8.74 1.93 -9.37
N ILE A 84 9.14 2.54 -8.26
CA ILE A 84 10.55 2.65 -7.87
C ILE A 84 10.91 1.43 -7.03
N PRO A 85 11.94 0.65 -7.40
CA PRO A 85 12.37 -0.50 -6.60
C PRO A 85 13.01 0.00 -5.29
N ARG A 86 12.52 -0.52 -4.16
CA ARG A 86 13.08 -0.20 -2.83
C ARG A 86 14.33 -1.04 -2.57
N LYS A 87 15.45 -0.34 -2.42
CA LYS A 87 16.77 -0.93 -2.16
C LYS A 87 17.17 -0.69 -0.71
N VAL A 88 18.05 -1.53 -0.16
CA VAL A 88 18.43 -1.47 1.25
C VAL A 88 19.94 -1.41 1.38
N MET A 89 20.43 -0.38 2.07
CA MET A 89 21.83 -0.23 2.46
C MET A 89 22.11 -0.93 3.79
N ARG A 90 23.29 -1.56 3.88
CA ARG A 90 23.76 -2.31 5.06
C ARG A 90 25.23 -1.97 5.27
N TYR A 91 25.59 -1.60 6.49
CA TYR A 91 26.96 -1.35 6.95
C TYR A 91 27.32 -2.31 8.08
#